data_AF-A0A2G6R4L6-F1
#
_entry.id   AF-A0A2G6R4L6-F1
#
_cell.length_a   1.000
_cell.length_b   1.000
_cell.length_c   1.000
_cell.angle_alpha   90.00
_cell.angle_beta   90.00
_cell.angle_gamma   90.00
#
_symmetry.space_group_name_H-M   'P 1'
#
loop_
_entity.id
_entity.type
_entity.pdbx_description
1 polymer ?
#
loop_
_entity_poly.entity_id
_entity_poly.type
_entity_poly.pdbx_seq_one_letter_code
_entity_poly.pdbx_strand_id
1 'polypeptide(L)'
;MATGDDPGPDIDGFTPQQRFFLGHAAVWQTLIRDEALKERLATDPHSPDEFRCNQIVRNVDAFYEAFDVTKDDELWLDPDERVTIW
;
A
#
# COMPACT_ATOMS: atom_id res chain seq x y z
N MET A 1 9.36 -21.87 -0.40
CA MET A 1 7.99 -21.31 -0.40
C MET A 1 7.42 -21.56 0.97
N ALA A 2 6.96 -20.52 1.66
CA ALA A 2 6.22 -20.68 2.91
C ALA A 2 4.93 -21.47 2.62
N THR A 3 4.73 -22.58 3.33
CA THR A 3 3.49 -23.36 3.34
C THR A 3 2.48 -22.67 4.26
N GLY A 4 1.18 -22.74 3.95
CA GLY A 4 0.12 -21.86 4.45
C GLY A 4 -0.10 -21.72 5.97
N ASP A 5 0.67 -22.40 6.82
CA ASP A 5 0.59 -22.32 8.29
C ASP A 5 1.85 -21.74 8.96
N ASP A 6 2.94 -21.54 8.21
CA ASP A 6 4.16 -20.90 8.70
C ASP A 6 4.40 -19.62 7.88
N PRO A 7 4.14 -18.42 8.43
CA PRO A 7 4.34 -17.17 7.72
C PRO A 7 5.82 -16.93 7.36
N GLY A 8 6.73 -17.74 7.92
CA GLY A 8 8.16 -17.63 7.74
C GLY A 8 8.78 -16.65 8.74
N PRO A 9 10.11 -16.64 8.85
CA PRO A 9 10.79 -15.79 9.80
C PRO A 9 10.70 -14.32 9.42
N ASP A 10 10.99 -13.46 10.38
CA ASP A 10 11.33 -12.06 10.14
C ASP A 10 12.62 -11.98 9.32
N ILE A 11 12.66 -11.05 8.39
CA ILE A 11 13.81 -10.81 7.51
C ILE A 11 14.08 -9.31 7.54
N ASP A 12 15.32 -8.93 7.80
CA ASP A 12 15.77 -7.54 7.90
C ASP A 12 14.93 -6.67 8.87
N GLY A 13 14.40 -7.30 9.94
CA GLY A 13 13.58 -6.63 10.94
C GLY A 13 12.11 -6.45 10.55
N PHE A 14 11.66 -7.03 9.43
CA PHE A 14 10.27 -6.95 8.98
C PHE A 14 9.57 -8.30 9.04
N THR A 15 8.33 -8.28 9.56
CA THR A 15 7.45 -9.43 9.56
C THR A 15 7.03 -9.82 8.14
N PRO A 16 6.61 -11.07 7.89
CA PRO A 16 6.12 -11.49 6.58
C PRO A 16 4.99 -10.60 6.03
N GLN A 17 4.07 -10.15 6.88
CA GLN A 17 2.97 -9.24 6.52
C GLN A 17 3.49 -7.86 6.13
N GLN A 18 4.43 -7.29 6.89
CA GLN A 18 5.06 -6.01 6.54
C GLN A 18 5.79 -6.12 5.19
N ARG A 19 6.52 -7.22 4.95
CA ARG A 19 7.21 -7.46 3.68
C ARG A 19 6.27 -7.58 2.49
N PHE A 20 5.05 -8.08 2.67
CA PHE A 20 4.03 -8.06 1.62
C PHE A 20 3.72 -6.63 1.18
N PHE A 21 3.45 -5.73 2.13
CA PHE A 21 3.18 -4.32 1.84
C PHE A 21 4.40 -3.56 1.31
N LEU A 22 5.60 -3.87 1.80
CA LEU A 22 6.85 -3.33 1.24
C LEU A 22 7.06 -3.78 -0.21
N GLY A 23 6.73 -5.03 -0.53
CA GLY A 23 6.74 -5.55 -1.89
C GLY A 23 5.72 -4.82 -2.79
N HIS A 24 4.50 -4.59 -2.29
CA HIS A 24 3.49 -3.77 -2.98
C HIS A 24 4.01 -2.36 -3.25
N ALA A 25 4.60 -1.69 -2.26
CA ALA A 25 5.18 -0.36 -2.43
C ALA A 25 6.32 -0.34 -3.46
N ALA A 26 7.18 -1.36 -3.46
CA ALA A 26 8.29 -1.47 -4.40
C ALA A 26 7.83 -1.58 -5.86
N VAL A 27 6.68 -2.22 -6.13
CA VAL A 27 6.10 -2.30 -7.49
C VAL A 27 5.70 -0.93 -8.03
N TRP A 28 5.32 0.00 -7.16
CA TRP A 28 4.87 1.36 -7.52
C TRP A 28 5.96 2.43 -7.36
N GLN A 29 7.21 2.04 -7.12
CA GLN A 29 8.31 2.98 -6.92
C GLN A 29 8.69 3.69 -8.23
N THR A 30 8.08 4.84 -8.47
CA THR A 30 8.27 5.64 -9.69
C THR A 30 8.62 7.09 -9.35
N LEU A 31 9.45 7.72 -10.19
CA LEU A 31 9.64 9.17 -10.24
C LEU A 31 9.36 9.66 -11.67
N ILE A 32 8.46 10.62 -11.81
CA ILE A 32 8.02 11.16 -13.10
C ILE A 32 8.24 12.66 -13.16
N ARG A 33 8.53 13.20 -14.35
CA ARG A 33 8.60 14.65 -14.56
C ARG A 33 7.21 15.26 -14.48
N ASP A 34 7.10 16.46 -13.91
CA ASP A 34 5.83 17.17 -13.72
C ASP A 34 5.03 17.33 -15.02
N GLU A 35 5.69 17.59 -16.15
CA GLU A 35 5.02 17.74 -17.44
C GLU A 35 4.39 16.42 -17.90
N ALA A 36 5.10 15.31 -17.72
CA ALA A 36 4.61 13.98 -18.07
C ALA A 36 3.51 13.53 -17.10
N LEU A 37 3.60 13.89 -15.82
CA LEU A 37 2.53 13.63 -14.85
C LEU A 37 1.24 14.36 -15.23
N LYS A 38 1.33 15.63 -15.64
CA LYS A 38 0.16 16.41 -16.13
C LYS A 38 -0.48 15.77 -17.35
N GLU A 39 0.32 15.29 -18.29
CA GLU A 39 -0.19 14.58 -19.47
C GLU A 39 -0.91 13.28 -19.08
N ARG A 40 -0.30 12.46 -18.20
CA ARG A 40 -0.90 11.21 -17.73
C ARG A 40 -2.20 11.45 -16.96
N LEU A 41 -2.26 12.47 -16.11
CA LEU A 41 -3.49 12.84 -15.41
C LEU A 41 -4.66 13.13 -16.37
N ALA A 42 -4.37 13.58 -17.59
CA ALA A 42 -5.39 13.87 -18.59
C ALA A 42 -5.74 12.67 -19.51
N THR A 43 -4.90 11.64 -19.57
CA THR A 43 -4.96 10.63 -20.65
C THR A 43 -4.88 9.18 -20.19
N ASP A 44 -4.22 8.92 -19.06
CA ASP A 44 -4.05 7.57 -18.49
C ASP A 44 -5.23 7.26 -17.55
N PRO A 45 -5.97 6.16 -17.76
CA PRO A 45 -7.06 5.77 -16.86
C PRO A 45 -6.57 5.30 -15.49
N HIS A 46 -5.28 5.02 -15.32
CA HIS A 46 -4.73 4.60 -14.04
C HIS A 46 -4.43 5.82 -13.15
N SER A 47 -4.73 5.68 -11.86
CA SER A 47 -4.29 6.66 -10.86
C SER A 47 -2.76 6.78 -10.85
N PRO A 48 -2.19 7.95 -10.50
CA PRO A 48 -0.76 8.10 -10.31
C PRO A 48 -0.21 7.07 -9.29
N ASP A 49 1.05 6.66 -9.48
CA ASP A 49 1.64 5.51 -8.78
C ASP A 49 1.63 5.66 -7.25
N GLU A 50 1.84 6.88 -6.73
CA GLU A 50 1.72 7.19 -5.29
C GLU A 50 0.33 6.90 -4.72
N PHE A 51 -0.74 7.14 -5.49
CA PHE A 51 -2.11 6.82 -5.07
C PHE A 51 -2.40 5.33 -5.21
N ARG A 52 -1.82 4.65 -6.22
CA ARG A 52 -1.91 3.18 -6.35
C ARG A 52 -1.22 2.47 -5.19
N CYS A 53 -0.13 3.04 -4.68
CA CYS A 53 0.50 2.55 -3.46
C CYS A 53 -0.36 2.87 -2.22
N ASN A 54 -0.59 4.16 -1.96
CA ASN A 54 -1.05 4.63 -0.66
C ASN A 54 -2.56 4.56 -0.47
N GLN A 55 -3.39 4.87 -1.47
CA GLN A 55 -4.84 4.89 -1.27
C GLN A 55 -5.44 3.49 -1.14
N ILE A 56 -4.77 2.47 -1.70
CA ILE A 56 -5.22 1.09 -1.61
C ILE A 56 -5.05 0.56 -0.18
N VAL A 57 -3.86 0.70 0.42
CA VAL A 57 -3.55 0.10 1.72
C VAL A 57 -4.39 0.66 2.87
N ARG A 58 -4.84 1.92 2.76
CA ARG A 58 -5.73 2.56 3.75
C ARG A 58 -7.11 1.91 3.86
N ASN A 59 -7.51 1.15 2.86
CA ASN A 59 -8.77 0.40 2.84
C ASN A 59 -8.60 -1.06 3.30
N VAL A 60 -7.38 -1.49 3.68
CA VAL A 60 -7.05 -2.88 4.00
C VAL A 60 -6.72 -3.01 5.47
N ASP A 61 -7.56 -3.68 6.25
CA ASP A 61 -7.38 -3.82 7.71
C ASP A 61 -6.02 -4.44 8.09
N ALA A 62 -5.53 -5.41 7.31
CA ALA A 62 -4.23 -6.03 7.52
C ALA A 62 -3.05 -5.04 7.47
N PHE A 63 -3.20 -3.88 6.80
CA PHE A 63 -2.18 -2.83 6.81
C PHE A 63 -2.11 -2.14 8.18
N TYR A 64 -3.25 -1.88 8.80
CA TYR A 64 -3.32 -1.30 10.14
C TYR A 64 -2.67 -2.21 11.17
N GLU A 65 -2.95 -3.52 11.10
CA GLU A 65 -2.33 -4.52 11.98
C GLU A 65 -0.82 -4.66 11.73
N ALA A 66 -0.38 -4.64 10.46
CA ALA A 66 1.01 -4.86 10.11
C ALA A 66 1.94 -3.72 10.56
N PHE A 67 1.45 -2.48 10.59
CA PHE A 67 2.25 -1.29 10.91
C PHE A 67 1.78 -0.53 12.16
N ASP A 68 0.82 -1.08 12.90
CA ASP A 68 0.21 -0.46 14.09
C ASP A 68 -0.31 0.96 13.78
N VAL A 69 -1.03 1.11 12.66
CA VAL A 69 -1.51 2.40 12.17
C VAL A 69 -2.63 2.92 13.07
N THR A 70 -2.48 4.15 13.54
CA THR A 70 -3.39 4.84 14.45
C THR A 70 -3.96 6.09 13.79
N LYS A 71 -4.96 6.70 14.44
CA LYS A 71 -5.56 7.97 14.01
C LYS A 71 -4.61 9.15 13.87
N ASP A 72 -3.40 9.04 14.45
CA ASP A 72 -2.39 10.09 14.40
C ASP A 72 -1.50 9.97 13.14
N ASP A 73 -1.64 8.88 12.38
CA ASP A 73 -0.88 8.60 11.17
C ASP A 73 -1.57 9.13 9.90
N GLU A 74 -0.79 9.63 8.93
CA GLU A 74 -1.29 10.23 7.69
C GLU A 74 -2.16 9.27 6.85
N LEU A 75 -1.85 7.97 6.90
CA LEU A 75 -2.57 6.94 6.18
C LEU A 75 -3.78 6.38 6.96
N TRP A 76 -4.12 6.91 8.13
CA TRP A 76 -5.35 6.51 8.81
C TRP A 76 -6.59 6.85 7.99
N LEU A 77 -7.53 5.91 7.90
CA LEU A 77 -8.89 6.13 7.42
C LEU A 77 -9.86 5.51 8.42
N ASP A 78 -10.91 6.25 8.78
CA ASP A 78 -11.88 5.76 9.75
C ASP A 78 -12.53 4.46 9.25
N PRO A 79 -12.76 3.45 10.11
CA PRO A 79 -13.24 2.14 9.67
C PRO A 79 -14.52 2.16 8.84
N ASP A 80 -15.42 3.13 9.09
CA ASP A 80 -16.68 3.32 8.36
C ASP A 80 -16.50 4.04 7.01
N GLU A 81 -15.35 4.67 6.77
CA GLU A 81 -14.98 5.27 5.48
C GLU A 81 -14.18 4.31 4.59
N ARG A 82 -13.72 3.17 5.12
CA ARG A 82 -12.98 2.15 4.37
C ARG A 82 -13.91 1.43 3.38
N VAL A 83 -13.41 1.23 2.16
CA VAL A 83 -14.15 0.60 1.07
C VAL A 83 -13.67 -0.84 0.85
N THR A 84 -14.60 -1.79 0.87
CA THR A 84 -14.39 -3.18 0.43
C THR A 84 -15.44 -3.53 -0.62
N ILE A 85 -15.01 -4.17 -1.72
CA ILE A 85 -15.88 -4.46 -2.87
C ILE A 85 -16.08 -5.96 -3.08
N TRP A 86 -15.00 -6.75 -3.01
CA TRP A 86 -14.98 -8.17 -3.38
C TRP A 86 -14.84 -9.07 -2.17
#